data_AF-Q8I907-F1
#
_entry.id   AF-Q8I907-F1
#
_cell.length_a   1.000
_cell.length_b   1.000
_cell.length_c   1.000
_cell.angle_alpha   90.00
_cell.angle_beta   90.00
_cell.angle_gamma   90.00
#
_symmetry.space_group_name_H-M   'P 1'
#
loop_
_entity.id
_entity.type
_entity.pdbx_description
1 polymer ?
#
loop_
_entity_poly.entity_id
_entity_poly.type
_entity_poly.pdbx_seq_one_letter_code
_entity_poly.pdbx_strand_id
1 'polypeptide(L)'
;MSSEHSSADQDSYEADVCCILDELRAQVLEQKPDNVLQFISKSALNLQKQRHMEACDRITFKVKDEQKNRALTIIVVGASGDLAKKKTFPALFQL
;
A
#
# COMPACT_ATOMS: atom_id res chain seq x y z
N MET A 1 -6.54 26.69 -29.75
CA MET A 1 -6.29 26.63 -28.30
C MET A 1 -6.13 25.15 -27.97
N SER A 2 -4.93 24.64 -28.23
CA SER A 2 -4.61 23.22 -28.10
C SER A 2 -4.21 22.95 -26.66
N SER A 3 -4.95 22.06 -26.01
CA SER A 3 -4.70 21.58 -24.66
C SER A 3 -3.48 20.66 -24.67
N GLU A 4 -2.33 21.20 -24.27
CA GLU A 4 -1.15 20.44 -23.85
C GLU A 4 -1.46 19.72 -22.54
N HIS A 5 -2.13 18.56 -22.63
CA HIS A 5 -2.20 17.62 -21.52
C HIS A 5 -0.89 16.82 -21.47
N SER A 6 -0.03 17.21 -20.52
CA SER A 6 1.09 16.49 -19.91
C SER A 6 1.39 15.09 -20.47
N SER A 7 2.41 14.99 -21.33
CA SER A 7 2.97 13.71 -21.80
C SER A 7 3.50 12.83 -20.66
N ALA A 8 3.86 13.43 -19.51
CA ALA A 8 4.47 12.73 -18.39
C ALA A 8 3.52 11.77 -17.65
N ASP A 9 2.22 12.07 -17.61
CA ASP A 9 1.22 11.19 -16.97
C ASP A 9 0.83 10.01 -17.87
N GLN A 10 0.88 10.22 -19.19
CA GLN A 10 0.67 9.16 -20.19
C GLN A 10 1.75 8.08 -20.07
N ASP A 11 3.02 8.51 -19.94
CA ASP A 11 4.18 7.63 -19.79
C ASP A 11 4.11 6.80 -18.48
N SER A 12 3.57 7.37 -17.40
CA SER A 12 3.41 6.67 -16.11
C SER A 12 2.37 5.55 -16.19
N TYR A 13 1.24 5.79 -16.85
CA TYR A 13 0.20 4.77 -17.03
C TYR A 13 0.70 3.61 -17.89
N GLU A 14 1.40 3.92 -18.99
CA GLU A 14 1.98 2.92 -19.88
C GLU A 14 3.03 2.07 -19.15
N ALA A 15 3.90 2.70 -18.34
CA ALA A 15 4.87 1.99 -17.51
C ALA A 15 4.21 1.03 -16.51
N ASP A 16 3.14 1.47 -15.84
CA ASP A 16 2.38 0.63 -14.89
C ASP A 16 1.76 -0.59 -15.58
N VAL A 17 1.16 -0.40 -16.76
CA VAL A 17 0.59 -1.49 -17.56
C VAL A 17 1.68 -2.46 -18.00
N CYS A 18 2.82 -1.96 -18.48
CA CYS A 18 3.97 -2.79 -18.86
C CYS A 18 4.47 -3.65 -17.70
N CYS A 19 4.64 -3.07 -16.51
CA CYS A 19 5.05 -3.80 -15.32
C CYS A 19 4.08 -4.95 -14.98
N ILE A 20 2.77 -4.71 -15.01
CA ILE A 20 1.75 -5.74 -14.73
C ILE A 20 1.84 -6.88 -15.75
N LEU A 21 1.98 -6.54 -17.04
CA LEU A 21 2.07 -7.54 -18.10
C LEU A 21 3.37 -8.35 -18.02
N ASP A 22 4.47 -7.73 -17.61
CA ASP A 22 5.76 -8.39 -17.42
C ASP A 22 5.73 -9.38 -16.26
N GLU A 23 5.11 -9.03 -15.14
CA GLU A 23 4.89 -9.94 -14.01
C GLU A 23 4.04 -11.17 -14.43
N LEU A 24 2.93 -10.95 -15.14
CA LEU A 24 2.07 -12.03 -15.62
C LEU A 24 2.83 -12.93 -16.61
N ARG A 25 3.61 -12.34 -17.52
CA ARG A 25 4.45 -13.07 -18.47
C ARG A 25 5.47 -13.94 -17.76
N ALA A 26 6.17 -13.41 -16.75
CA ALA A 26 7.15 -14.16 -15.97
C ALA A 26 6.53 -15.40 -15.30
N GLN A 27 5.36 -15.24 -14.68
CA GLN A 27 4.64 -16.35 -14.02
C GLN A 27 4.23 -17.46 -15.00
N VAL A 28 3.77 -17.10 -16.20
CA VAL A 28 3.38 -18.07 -17.24
C VAL A 28 4.60 -18.84 -17.74
N LEU A 29 5.72 -18.15 -17.99
CA LEU A 29 6.95 -18.77 -18.48
C LEU A 29 7.58 -19.71 -17.44
N GLU A 30 7.48 -19.36 -16.16
CA GLU A 30 7.98 -20.18 -15.05
C GLU A 30 7.14 -21.45 -14.86
N GLN A 31 5.81 -21.30 -14.75
CA GLN A 31 4.93 -22.43 -14.42
C GLN A 31 4.50 -23.27 -15.62
N LYS A 32 4.66 -22.76 -16.85
CA LYS A 32 4.29 -23.42 -18.11
C LYS A 32 2.92 -24.13 -18.04
N PRO A 33 1.84 -23.40 -17.69
CA PRO A 33 0.54 -24.01 -17.51
C PRO A 33 -0.04 -24.52 -18.84
N ASP A 34 -0.76 -25.64 -18.80
CA ASP A 34 -1.43 -26.21 -19.98
C ASP A 34 -2.50 -25.28 -20.55
N ASN A 35 -3.17 -24.50 -19.68
CA ASN A 35 -4.15 -23.49 -20.07
C ASN A 35 -3.69 -22.08 -19.65
N VAL A 36 -2.99 -21.41 -20.56
CA VAL A 36 -2.41 -20.08 -20.35
C VAL A 36 -3.48 -19.03 -20.03
N LEU A 37 -4.62 -19.00 -20.73
CA LEU A 37 -5.65 -17.98 -20.54
C LEU A 37 -6.34 -18.09 -19.18
N GLN A 38 -6.64 -19.32 -18.75
CA GLN A 38 -7.22 -19.56 -17.43
C GLN A 38 -6.23 -19.20 -16.31
N PHE A 39 -4.95 -19.52 -16.50
CA PHE A 39 -3.90 -19.15 -15.56
C PHE A 39 -3.75 -17.63 -15.44
N ILE A 40 -3.66 -16.90 -16.56
CA ILE A 40 -3.55 -15.43 -16.58
C ILE A 40 -4.75 -14.80 -15.85
N SER A 41 -5.98 -15.27 -16.13
CA SER A 41 -7.19 -14.77 -15.47
C SER A 41 -7.12 -14.93 -13.95
N LYS A 42 -6.65 -16.09 -13.48
CA LYS A 42 -6.48 -16.37 -12.04
C LYS A 42 -5.34 -15.54 -11.43
N SER A 43 -4.21 -15.42 -12.13
CA SER A 43 -3.06 -14.64 -11.68
C SER A 43 -3.37 -13.14 -11.58
N ALA A 44 -4.11 -12.58 -12.54
CA ALA A 44 -4.56 -11.19 -12.49
C ALA A 44 -5.47 -10.92 -11.27
N LEU A 45 -6.42 -11.83 -10.99
CA LEU A 45 -7.27 -11.74 -9.78
C LEU A 45 -6.47 -11.84 -8.49
N ASN A 46 -5.39 -12.63 -8.46
CA ASN A 46 -4.52 -12.75 -7.31
C ASN A 46 -3.65 -11.49 -7.11
N LEU A 47 -3.11 -10.93 -8.20
CA LEU A 47 -2.39 -9.65 -8.16
C LEU A 47 -3.27 -8.51 -7.65
N GLN A 48 -4.54 -8.48 -8.05
CA GLN A 48 -5.51 -7.52 -7.51
C GLN A 48 -5.63 -7.65 -5.98
N LYS A 49 -5.72 -8.87 -5.45
CA LYS A 49 -5.83 -9.11 -3.99
C LYS A 49 -4.55 -8.74 -3.24
N GLN A 50 -3.38 -9.05 -3.81
CA GLN A 50 -2.10 -8.70 -3.21
C GLN A 50 -1.89 -7.18 -3.18
N ARG A 51 -2.16 -6.48 -4.28
CA ARG A 51 -2.08 -5.01 -4.31
C ARG A 51 -3.11 -4.33 -3.42
N HIS A 52 -4.28 -4.93 -3.20
CA HIS A 52 -5.26 -4.41 -2.24
C HIS A 52 -4.85 -4.63 -0.77
N MET A 53 -3.97 -5.60 -0.47
CA MET A 53 -3.47 -5.84 0.89
C MET A 53 -2.39 -4.84 1.34
N GLU A 54 -1.75 -4.10 0.42
CA GLU A 54 -0.78 -3.05 0.78
C GLU A 54 -1.45 -1.71 1.16
N ALA A 55 -2.78 -1.62 1.14
CA ALA A 55 -3.49 -0.39 1.51
C ALA A 55 -3.78 -0.30 3.03
N CYS A 56 -2.74 -0.42 3.86
CA CYS A 56 -2.75 0.14 5.22
C CYS A 56 -1.42 0.84 5.61
N ASP A 57 -0.57 1.17 4.63
CA ASP A 57 0.74 1.80 4.91
C ASP A 57 0.69 3.34 4.93
N ARG A 58 -0.48 3.94 4.70
CA ARG A 58 -0.63 5.39 4.51
C ARG A 58 -0.91 6.19 5.78
N ILE A 59 -0.29 5.84 6.91
CA ILE A 59 0.01 6.92 7.87
C ILE A 59 1.20 7.68 7.28
N THR A 60 0.90 8.62 6.38
CA THR A 60 1.91 9.51 5.84
C THR A 60 2.35 10.40 7.00
N PHE A 61 3.53 10.14 7.57
CA PHE A 61 4.08 10.94 8.65
C PHE A 61 4.34 12.36 8.15
N LYS A 62 3.38 13.27 8.34
CA LYS A 62 3.47 14.70 8.02
C LYS A 62 4.28 15.49 9.05
N VAL A 63 5.31 14.87 9.62
CA VAL A 63 6.18 15.50 10.62
C VAL A 63 7.56 15.70 10.03
N LYS A 64 8.18 16.85 10.33
CA LYS A 64 9.55 17.16 9.88
C LYS A 64 10.54 16.18 10.51
N ASP A 65 11.67 15.91 9.86
CA ASP A 65 12.68 14.98 10.39
C ASP A 65 13.21 15.37 11.77
N GLU A 66 13.26 16.67 12.06
CA GLU A 66 13.59 17.22 13.38
C GLU A 66 12.62 16.76 14.49
N GLN A 67 11.36 16.47 14.15
CA GLN A 67 10.34 15.99 15.09
C GLN A 67 10.42 14.47 15.31
N LYS A 68 11.04 13.73 14.38
CA LYS A 68 11.30 12.28 14.56
C LYS A 68 12.34 12.01 15.64
N ASN A 69 13.25 12.98 15.87
CA ASN A 69 14.29 12.89 16.90
C ASN A 69 13.83 13.36 18.30
N ARG A 70 12.55 13.74 18.46
CA ARG A 70 11.98 14.19 19.74
C ARG A 70 11.12 13.08 20.34
N ALA A 71 11.00 13.07 21.66
CA ALA A 71 10.14 12.12 22.35
C ALA A 71 8.67 12.28 21.90
N LEU A 72 8.05 11.18 21.48
CA LEU A 72 6.66 11.13 21.09
C LEU A 72 5.77 11.45 22.30
N THR A 73 4.98 12.52 22.22
CA THR A 73 4.02 12.89 23.27
C THR A 73 2.61 12.62 22.76
N ILE A 74 1.90 11.69 23.41
CA ILE A 74 0.52 11.33 23.05
C ILE A 74 -0.40 11.88 24.13
N ILE A 75 -1.33 12.77 23.75
CA ILE A 75 -2.36 13.29 24.64
C ILE A 75 -3.69 12.63 24.27
N VAL A 76 -4.23 11.82 25.18
CA VAL A 76 -5.53 11.15 25.00
C VAL A 76 -6.57 11.87 25.84
N VAL A 77 -7.55 12.49 25.18
CA VAL A 77 -8.65 13.21 25.84
C VAL A 77 -9.87 12.31 25.95
N GLY A 78 -10.54 12.32 27.10
CA GLY A 78 -11.80 11.60 27.31
C GLY A 78 -11.65 10.10 27.65
N ALA A 79 -10.44 9.55 27.66
CA ALA A 79 -10.19 8.24 28.24
C ALA A 79 -10.10 8.36 29.77
N SER A 80 -11.09 7.83 30.48
CA SER A 80 -11.10 7.78 31.95
C SER A 80 -11.41 6.37 32.47
N GLY A 81 -11.15 6.13 33.75
CA GLY A 81 -11.48 4.88 34.43
C GLY A 81 -10.81 3.64 33.81
N ASP A 82 -11.60 2.59 33.59
CA ASP A 82 -11.11 1.30 33.11
C ASP A 82 -10.51 1.36 31.70
N LEU A 83 -11.02 2.24 30.84
CA LEU A 83 -10.49 2.43 29.49
C LEU A 83 -9.06 2.98 29.54
N ALA A 84 -8.83 4.01 30.36
CA ALA A 84 -7.50 4.57 30.56
C ALA A 84 -6.54 3.57 31.21
N LYS A 85 -6.95 2.94 32.32
CA LYS A 85 -6.07 2.12 33.17
C LYS A 85 -5.75 0.76 32.58
N LYS A 86 -6.73 0.07 31.99
CA LYS A 86 -6.60 -1.34 31.60
C LYS A 86 -6.33 -1.55 30.12
N LYS A 87 -6.67 -0.57 29.27
CA LYS A 87 -6.56 -0.70 27.81
C LYS A 87 -5.55 0.29 27.24
N THR A 88 -5.77 1.58 27.44
CA THR A 88 -4.95 2.63 26.84
C THR A 88 -3.54 2.65 27.42
N PHE A 89 -3.38 2.65 28.75
CA PHE A 89 -2.06 2.72 29.37
C PHE A 89 -1.18 1.50 29.01
N PRO A 90 -1.63 0.24 29.12
CA PRO A 90 -0.81 -0.91 28.73
C PRO A 90 -0.44 -0.93 27.24
N ALA A 91 -1.38 -0.54 26.36
CA ALA A 91 -1.13 -0.50 24.93
C ALA A 91 -0.06 0.53 24.54
N LEU A 92 0.02 1.66 25.25
CA LEU A 92 1.02 2.70 24.99
C LEU A 92 2.44 2.30 25.40
N PHE A 93 2.60 1.36 26.34
CA PHE A 93 3.92 0.83 26.74
C PHE A 93 4.42 -0.33 25.86
N GLN A 94 3.58 -0.84 24.96
CA GLN A 94 3.92 -1.89 24.00
C GLN A 94 4.32 -1.37 22.61
N LEU A 95 4.29 -0.04 22.43
CA LEU A 95 4.76 0.67 21.23
C LEU A 95 6.28 0.88 21.30
#